data_AF-A0A959JUE8-F1
#
_entry.id   AF-A0A959JUE8-F1
#
_cell.length_a   1.000
_cell.length_b   1.000
_cell.length_c   1.000
_cell.angle_alpha   90.00
_cell.angle_beta   90.00
_cell.angle_gamma   90.00
#
_symmetry.space_group_name_H-M   'P 1'
#
loop_
_entity.id
_entity.type
_entity.pdbx_description
1 polymer ?
#
loop_
_entity_poly.entity_id
_entity_poly.type
_entity_poly.pdbx_seq_one_letter_code
_entity_poly.pdbx_strand_id
1 'polypeptide(L)' 'KEGVYSTSGGVYYIQSGGGGGNLEDFSPTHQSFSGKTQRGHHFLKIDISPDRLDGKMIDIDGRLKDVFSIEK' A
#
# COMPACT_ATOMS: atom_id res chain seq x y z
N LYS A 1 -0.32 -22.89 -15.42
CA LYS A 1 0.48 -21.66 -15.65
C LYS A 1 0.15 -20.71 -14.52
N GLU A 2 0.89 -20.80 -13.41
CA GLU A 2 0.79 -19.90 -12.26
C GLU A 2 2.18 -19.32 -12.04
N GLY A 3 2.28 -17.99 -11.95
CA GLY A 3 3.54 -17.25 -11.88
C GLY A 3 3.50 -16.05 -12.79
N VAL A 4 2.82 -14.97 -12.37
CA VAL A 4 2.80 -13.69 -13.11
C VAL A 4 3.67 -12.63 -12.41
N TYR A 5 4.09 -12.84 -11.16
CA TYR A 5 5.04 -11.96 -10.47
C TYR A 5 5.74 -12.68 -9.31
N SER A 6 6.92 -12.19 -8.93
CA SER A 6 7.65 -12.63 -7.73
C SER A 6 7.22 -11.78 -6.53
N THR A 7 7.01 -12.42 -5.38
CA THR A 7 6.74 -11.73 -4.10
C THR A 7 8.03 -11.31 -3.37
N SER A 8 9.19 -11.74 -3.85
CA SER A 8 10.50 -11.46 -3.26
C SER A 8 11.50 -10.93 -4.29
N GLY A 9 12.49 -10.17 -3.82
CA GLY A 9 13.56 -9.62 -4.68
C GLY A 9 13.10 -8.52 -5.64
N GLY A 10 11.88 -8.00 -5.47
CA GLY A 10 11.30 -6.90 -6.23
C GLY A 10 11.20 -5.60 -5.43
N VAL A 11 10.72 -4.55 -6.10
CA VAL A 11 10.44 -3.25 -5.47
C VAL A 11 8.96 -3.14 -5.15
N TYR A 12 8.64 -2.63 -3.96
CA TYR A 12 7.27 -2.33 -3.56
C TYR A 12 6.88 -0.95 -4.12
N TYR A 13 5.80 -0.89 -4.88
CA TYR A 13 5.21 0.35 -5.37
C TYR A 13 3.99 0.69 -4.53
N ILE A 14 3.97 1.90 -3.95
CA ILE A 14 2.91 2.35 -3.05
C ILE A 14 2.34 3.66 -3.58
N GLN A 15 1.03 3.69 -3.79
CA GLN A 15 0.29 4.91 -4.12
C GLN A 15 -0.44 5.43 -2.89
N SER A 16 0.02 6.55 -2.33
CA SER A 16 -0.53 7.19 -1.13
C SER A 16 -0.96 8.64 -1.40
N GLY A 17 -1.70 8.86 -2.50
CA GLY A 17 -2.11 10.20 -2.96
C GLY A 17 -3.34 10.80 -2.26
N GLY A 18 -3.91 10.13 -1.25
CA GLY A 18 -5.16 10.54 -0.60
C GLY A 18 -5.07 11.74 0.35
N GLY A 19 -4.06 12.61 0.24
CA GLY A 19 -3.74 13.63 1.25
C GLY A 19 -4.72 14.80 1.40
N GLY A 20 -5.74 14.94 0.52
CA GLY A 20 -6.77 15.98 0.67
C GLY A 20 -7.36 16.56 -0.62
N GLY A 21 -6.81 16.24 -1.79
CA GLY A 21 -7.37 16.63 -3.09
C GLY A 21 -8.55 15.75 -3.54
N ASN A 22 -9.00 15.93 -4.78
CA ASN A 22 -10.06 15.06 -5.34
C ASN A 22 -9.63 13.58 -5.32
N LEU A 23 -10.58 12.69 -5.02
CA LEU A 23 -10.35 11.26 -4.98
C LEU A 23 -10.56 10.65 -6.36
N GLU A 24 -9.57 9.89 -6.82
CA GLU A 24 -9.64 9.10 -8.05
C GLU A 24 -10.27 7.72 -7.80
N ASP A 25 -10.91 7.18 -8.83
CA ASP A 25 -11.44 5.83 -8.82
C ASP A 25 -10.41 4.84 -9.40
N PHE A 26 -10.36 3.64 -8.82
CA PHE A 26 -9.52 2.58 -9.35
C PHE A 26 -10.14 1.95 -10.59
N SER A 27 -9.29 1.34 -11.44
CA SER A 27 -9.77 0.45 -12.49
C SER A 27 -10.65 -0.65 -11.87
N PRO A 28 -11.83 -0.95 -12.45
CA PRO A 28 -12.69 -2.02 -11.94
C PRO A 28 -12.06 -3.40 -12.11
N THR A 29 -11.02 -3.51 -12.95
CA THR A 29 -10.29 -4.75 -13.19
C THR A 29 -9.09 -4.86 -12.26
N HIS A 30 -9.15 -5.82 -11.35
CA HIS A 30 -8.02 -6.17 -10.49
C HIS A 30 -6.80 -6.61 -11.31
N GLN A 31 -5.65 -5.97 -11.08
CA GLN A 31 -4.38 -6.36 -11.71
C GLN A 31 -3.70 -7.42 -10.85
N SER A 32 -3.04 -8.40 -11.47
CA SER A 32 -2.42 -9.52 -10.75
C SER A 32 -1.38 -9.08 -9.72
N PHE A 33 -0.68 -7.97 -9.97
CA PHE A 33 0.36 -7.39 -9.10
C PHE A 33 -0.16 -6.36 -8.09
N SER A 34 -1.47 -6.08 -8.07
CA SER A 34 -2.04 -5.15 -7.09
C SER A 34 -2.20 -5.83 -5.73
N GLY A 35 -1.78 -5.13 -4.68
CA GLY A 35 -2.10 -5.47 -3.29
C GLY A 35 -3.46 -4.92 -2.88
N LYS A 36 -3.54 -4.24 -1.73
CA LYS A 36 -4.77 -3.56 -1.31
C LYS A 36 -4.94 -2.23 -2.05
N THR A 37 -6.17 -1.97 -2.50
CA THR A 37 -6.61 -0.66 -2.95
C THR A 37 -7.67 -0.11 -1.99
N GLN A 38 -7.58 1.17 -1.65
CA GLN A 38 -8.52 1.83 -0.75
C GLN A 38 -8.72 3.28 -1.21
N ARG A 39 -9.98 3.64 -1.49
CA ARG A 39 -10.36 5.00 -1.87
C ARG A 39 -10.72 5.77 -0.61
N GLY A 40 -10.16 6.96 -0.46
CA GLY A 40 -10.45 7.84 0.67
C GLY A 40 -9.24 8.67 1.07
N HIS A 41 -9.48 9.62 1.97
CA HIS A 41 -8.42 10.43 2.54
C HIS A 41 -7.65 9.67 3.60
N HIS A 42 -6.32 9.77 3.55
CA HIS A 42 -5.43 9.01 4.41
C HIS A 42 -4.02 9.57 4.39
N PHE A 43 -3.19 9.06 5.30
CA PHE A 43 -1.74 9.21 5.28
C PHE A 43 -1.06 7.86 5.47
N LEU A 44 0.18 7.77 4.99
CA LEU A 44 1.05 6.61 5.20
C LEU A 44 2.07 6.94 6.29
N LYS A 45 2.16 6.07 7.30
CA LYS A 45 3.20 6.11 8.33
C LYS A 45 4.18 4.96 8.09
N ILE A 46 5.47 5.29 8.05
CA ILE A 46 6.56 4.32 7.92
C ILE A 46 7.37 4.31 9.22
N ASP A 47 7.52 3.14 9.82
CA ASP A 47 8.39 2.87 10.96
C ASP A 47 9.60 2.06 10.45
N ILE A 48 10.83 2.47 10.80
CA ILE A 48 12.07 1.82 10.33
C ILE A 48 12.90 1.37 11.53
N SER A 49 13.31 0.10 11.53
CA SER A 49 14.30 -0.50 12.42
C SER A 49 15.48 -1.06 11.60
N PRO A 50 16.59 -1.51 12.22
CA PRO A 50 17.82 -1.88 11.50
C PRO A 50 17.66 -2.89 10.35
N ASP A 51 16.71 -3.80 10.45
CA ASP A 51 16.46 -4.93 9.55
C ASP A 51 15.02 -4.98 9.01
N ARG A 52 14.18 -4.01 9.37
CA ARG A 52 12.75 -4.05 9.06
C ARG A 52 12.16 -2.66 8.82
N LEU A 53 11.22 -2.60 7.88
CA LEU A 53 10.37 -1.46 7.61
C LEU A 53 8.92 -1.88 7.75
N ASP A 54 8.12 -1.15 8.52
CA ASP A 54 6.68 -1.35 8.67
C ASP A 54 5.91 -0.14 8.13
N GLY A 55 5.02 -0.39 7.16
CA GLY A 55 4.12 0.62 6.62
C GLY A 55 2.70 0.46 7.14
N LYS A 56 2.05 1.58 7.47
CA LYS A 56 0.67 1.65 7.97
C LYS A 56 -0.10 2.75 7.25
N MET A 57 -1.20 2.40 6.60
CA MET A 57 -2.14 3.35 6.02
C MET A 57 -3.26 3.63 7.01
N ILE A 58 -3.43 4.90 7.38
CA ILE A 58 -4.41 5.34 8.39
C ILE A 58 -5.37 6.34 7.75
N ASP A 59 -6.68 6.09 7.88
CA ASP A 59 -7.70 7.01 7.36
C ASP A 59 -7.87 8.26 8.25
N ILE A 60 -8.68 9.21 7.79
CA ILE A 60 -8.95 10.47 8.51
C ILE A 60 -9.66 10.28 9.86
N ASP A 61 -10.29 9.12 10.08
CA ASP A 61 -10.93 8.78 11.35
C ASP A 61 -9.97 8.05 12.29
N GLY A 62 -8.68 7.96 11.92
CA GLY A 62 -7.65 7.28 12.70
C GLY A 62 -7.69 5.76 12.60
N ARG A 63 -8.45 5.18 11.67
CA ARG A 63 -8.57 3.71 11.52
C ARG A 63 -7.46 3.18 10.61
N LEU A 64 -6.86 2.07 11.03
CA LEU A 64 -5.89 1.34 10.23
C LEU A 64 -6.59 0.63 9.07
N LYS A 65 -6.17 0.91 7.84
CA LYS A 65 -6.74 0.34 6.61
C LYS A 65 -5.82 -0.64 5.92
N ASP A 66 -4.51 -0.40 5.99
CA ASP A 66 -3.51 -1.28 5.40
C ASP A 66 -2.22 -1.36 6.19
N VAL A 67 -1.55 -2.51 6.06
CA VAL A 67 -0.25 -2.79 6.66
C VAL A 67 0.62 -3.60 5.71
N PHE A 68 1.92 -3.32 5.71
CA PHE A 68 2.92 -4.17 5.07
C PHE A 68 4.25 -4.09 5.82
N SER A 69 5.10 -5.10 5.62
CA SER A 69 6.43 -5.18 6.21
C SER A 69 7.44 -5.59 5.15
N ILE A 70 8.64 -5.02 5.22
CA ILE A 70 9.80 -5.40 4.41
C ILE A 70 10.93 -5.74 5.36
N GLU A 71 11.49 -6.93 5.22
CA GLU A 71 12.65 -7.40 5.98
C GLU A 71 13.86 -7.44 5.05
N LYS A 72 15.05 -7.16 5.60
CA LYS A 72 16.32 -7.17 4.86
C LYS A 72 16.92 -8.56 4.75
#